data_AF-A0A3P9QDU9-F1
#
_entry.id   AF-A0A3P9QDU9-F1
#
_cell.length_a   1.000
_cell.length_b   1.000
_cell.length_c   1.000
_cell.angle_alpha   90.00
_cell.angle_beta   90.00
_cell.angle_gamma   90.00
#
_symmetry.space_group_name_H-M   'P 1'
#
loop_
_entity.id
_entity.type
_entity.pdbx_description
1 polymer ?
#
loop_
_entity_poly.entity_id
_entity_poly.type
_entity_poly.pdbx_seq_one_letter_code
_entity_poly.pdbx_strand_id
1 'polypeptide(L)'
;ALTDGVVLCHLANHVRPRSVPSIHVPSPAVPKLTMAKCRRNVENFLEACRRIGVPQDRLCSVGDVLEGKGGGVYGTLQVLLSMAPPTLSPSLQVQMAGFALFYLSVMSALCAIYVHLALHA
;
A
#
# COMPACT_ATOMS: atom_id res chain seq x y z
N ALA A 1 7.80 -9.03 -12.15
CA ALA A 1 6.88 -8.89 -11.00
C ALA A 1 6.03 -7.61 -11.12
N LEU A 2 6.60 -6.43 -11.38
CA LEU A 2 5.82 -5.21 -11.68
C LEU A 2 5.33 -5.13 -13.15
N THR A 3 5.96 -5.87 -14.05
CA THR A 3 5.72 -5.87 -15.50
C THR A 3 4.34 -6.37 -15.93
N ASP A 4 3.67 -7.19 -15.12
CA ASP A 4 2.41 -7.81 -15.53
C ASP A 4 1.17 -6.95 -15.23
N GLY A 5 1.37 -5.74 -14.69
CA GLY A 5 0.32 -4.78 -14.35
C GLY A 5 -0.58 -5.23 -13.19
N VAL A 6 -0.56 -6.51 -12.79
CA VAL A 6 -1.37 -7.09 -11.71
C VAL A 6 -1.18 -6.33 -10.39
N VAL A 7 0.07 -6.16 -9.97
CA VAL A 7 0.41 -5.46 -8.72
C VAL A 7 -0.06 -3.99 -8.77
N LEU A 8 0.11 -3.33 -9.91
CA LEU A 8 -0.34 -1.94 -10.10
C LEU A 8 -1.86 -1.83 -10.00
N CYS A 9 -2.60 -2.76 -10.62
CA CYS A 9 -4.05 -2.81 -10.50
C CYS A 9 -4.52 -3.03 -9.06
N HIS A 10 -3.87 -3.94 -8.32
CA HIS A 10 -4.18 -4.14 -6.91
C HIS A 10 -3.90 -2.90 -6.07
N LEU A 11 -2.80 -2.19 -6.36
CA LEU A 11 -2.49 -0.95 -5.68
C LEU A 11 -3.55 0.13 -5.93
N ALA A 12 -3.96 0.34 -7.19
CA ALA A 12 -5.03 1.29 -7.50
C ALA A 12 -6.34 0.93 -6.78
N ASN A 13 -6.65 -0.36 -6.65
CA ASN A 13 -7.80 -0.84 -5.87
C ASN A 13 -7.64 -0.65 -4.36
N HIS A 14 -6.43 -0.66 -3.83
CA HIS A 14 -6.17 -0.33 -2.43
C HIS A 14 -6.40 1.15 -2.15
N VAL A 15 -5.94 2.02 -3.05
CA VAL A 15 -6.14 3.47 -2.95
C VAL A 15 -7.62 3.84 -3.09
N ARG A 16 -8.31 3.28 -4.10
CA ARG A 16 -9.74 3.46 -4.27
C ARG A 16 -10.40 2.12 -4.61
N PRO A 17 -11.19 1.55 -3.69
CA PRO A 17 -11.83 0.25 -3.90
C PRO A 17 -12.60 0.17 -5.21
N ARG A 18 -12.43 -0.95 -5.93
CA ARG A 18 -13.10 -1.27 -7.21
C ARG A 18 -12.75 -0.34 -8.39
N SER A 19 -11.64 0.39 -8.33
CA SER A 19 -11.18 1.21 -9.46
C SER A 19 -10.80 0.40 -10.70
N VAL A 20 -10.19 -0.78 -10.50
CA VAL A 20 -9.93 -1.79 -11.53
C VAL A 20 -10.86 -2.99 -11.29
N PRO A 21 -11.94 -3.18 -12.08
CA PRO A 21 -12.96 -4.20 -11.81
C PRO A 21 -12.52 -5.62 -12.14
N SER A 22 -11.59 -5.79 -13.10
CA SER A 22 -11.07 -7.10 -13.49
C SER A 22 -9.57 -7.03 -13.70
N ILE A 23 -8.86 -7.98 -13.10
CA ILE A 23 -7.40 -8.10 -13.15
C ILE A 23 -7.08 -9.47 -13.73
N HIS A 24 -6.32 -9.50 -14.83
CA HIS A 24 -5.87 -10.75 -15.42
C HIS A 24 -4.70 -11.28 -14.61
N VAL A 25 -4.97 -12.25 -13.73
CA VAL A 25 -3.94 -12.93 -12.93
C VAL A 25 -3.46 -14.18 -13.67
N PRO A 26 -2.16 -14.55 -13.56
CA PRO A 26 -1.65 -15.79 -14.14
C PRO A 26 -2.34 -16.99 -13.50
N SER A 27 -2.69 -18.00 -14.31
CA SER A 27 -3.33 -19.21 -13.82
C SER A 27 -2.28 -20.12 -13.16
N PRO A 28 -2.59 -20.81 -12.05
CA PRO A 28 -1.64 -21.72 -11.38
C PRO A 28 -1.08 -22.82 -12.30
N ALA A 29 -1.85 -23.21 -13.32
CA ALA A 29 -1.46 -24.22 -14.31
C ALA A 29 -0.74 -23.65 -15.55
N VAL A 30 -0.69 -22.32 -15.72
CA VAL A 30 -0.04 -21.62 -16.83
C VAL A 30 0.79 -20.46 -16.27
N PRO A 31 2.09 -20.67 -16.00
CA PRO A 31 2.91 -19.74 -15.21
C PRO A 31 3.14 -18.36 -15.84
N LYS A 32 2.78 -18.18 -17.13
CA LYS A 32 3.06 -16.95 -17.88
C LYS A 32 1.78 -16.40 -18.51
N LEU A 33 1.41 -15.21 -18.05
CA LEU A 33 0.39 -14.39 -18.68
C LEU A 33 0.88 -14.00 -20.09
N THR A 34 0.00 -14.00 -21.08
CA THR A 34 0.37 -13.49 -22.42
C THR A 34 0.63 -11.98 -22.34
N MET A 35 1.55 -11.46 -23.16
CA MET A 35 1.86 -10.02 -23.19
C MET A 35 0.62 -9.15 -23.43
N ALA A 36 -0.37 -9.66 -24.17
CA ALA A 36 -1.66 -9.00 -24.37
C ALA A 36 -2.44 -8.79 -23.06
N LYS A 37 -2.45 -9.77 -22.16
CA LYS A 37 -3.12 -9.67 -20.85
C LYS A 37 -2.37 -8.74 -19.90
N CYS A 38 -1.03 -8.78 -19.90
CA CYS A 38 -0.22 -7.83 -19.12
C CYS A 38 -0.49 -6.40 -19.56
N ARG A 39 -0.46 -6.14 -20.87
CA ARG A 39 -0.79 -4.84 -21.45
C ARG A 39 -2.18 -4.37 -21.03
N ARG A 40 -3.18 -5.26 -21.07
CA ARG A 40 -4.55 -4.93 -20.67
C ARG A 40 -4.65 -4.52 -19.19
N ASN A 41 -3.91 -5.20 -18.31
CA ASN A 41 -3.84 -4.79 -16.91
C ASN A 41 -3.24 -3.39 -16.77
N VAL A 42 -2.15 -3.09 -17.48
CA VAL A 42 -1.51 -1.77 -17.45
C VAL A 42 -2.46 -0.68 -17.96
N GLU A 43 -3.18 -0.91 -19.06
CA GLU A 43 -4.21 0.01 -19.56
C GLU A 43 -5.31 0.27 -18.52
N ASN A 44 -5.82 -0.79 -17.90
CA ASN A 44 -6.84 -0.67 -16.85
C ASN A 44 -6.33 0.10 -15.63
N PHE A 45 -5.07 -0.11 -15.24
CA PHE A 45 -4.41 0.63 -14.17
C PHE A 45 -4.31 2.12 -14.49
N LEU A 46 -3.84 2.48 -15.68
CA LEU A 46 -3.72 3.88 -16.09
C LEU A 46 -5.10 4.56 -16.12
N GLU A 47 -6.11 3.87 -16.62
CA GLU A 47 -7.48 4.38 -16.63
C GLU A 47 -8.07 4.54 -15.23
N ALA A 48 -7.75 3.62 -14.31
CA ALA A 48 -8.08 3.79 -12.90
C ALA A 48 -7.38 5.01 -12.29
N CYS A 49 -6.09 5.21 -12.56
CA CYS A 49 -5.34 6.37 -12.07
C CYS A 49 -5.96 7.69 -12.54
N ARG A 50 -6.39 7.77 -13.82
CA ARG A 50 -7.14 8.93 -14.33
C ARG A 50 -8.42 9.19 -13.55
N ARG A 51 -9.22 8.15 -13.33
CA ARG A 51 -10.50 8.25 -12.58
C ARG A 51 -10.31 8.57 -11.10
N ILE A 52 -9.18 8.17 -10.52
CA ILE A 52 -8.81 8.51 -9.13
C ILE A 52 -8.37 9.99 -9.04
N GLY A 53 -7.83 10.55 -10.12
CA GLY A 53 -7.45 11.96 -10.19
C GLY A 53 -5.96 12.21 -10.38
N VAL A 54 -5.18 11.20 -10.78
CA VAL A 54 -3.75 11.40 -11.12
C VAL A 54 -3.65 12.35 -12.32
N PRO A 55 -2.88 13.46 -12.23
CA PRO A 55 -2.66 14.40 -13.33
C PRO A 55 -2.02 13.72 -14.55
N GLN A 56 -2.39 14.14 -15.76
CA GLN A 56 -1.90 13.52 -17.00
C GLN A 56 -0.38 13.67 -17.18
N ASP A 57 0.21 14.78 -16.72
CA ASP A 57 1.65 15.04 -16.74
C ASP A 57 2.43 14.11 -15.79
N ARG A 58 1.73 13.47 -14.84
CA ARG A 58 2.29 12.53 -13.86
C ARG A 58 1.96 11.07 -14.18
N LEU A 59 1.16 10.80 -15.22
CA LEU A 59 0.84 9.45 -15.65
C LEU A 59 1.98 8.85 -16.49
N CYS A 60 2.39 7.63 -16.13
CA CYS A 60 3.29 6.83 -16.93
C CYS A 60 2.59 6.27 -18.17
N SER A 61 3.39 5.88 -19.16
CA SER A 61 2.89 5.17 -20.33
C SER A 61 2.91 3.65 -20.13
N VAL A 62 2.19 2.94 -21.00
CA VAL A 62 2.24 1.47 -21.04
C VAL A 62 3.66 0.98 -21.32
N GLY A 63 4.40 1.69 -22.18
CA GLY A 63 5.80 1.41 -22.48
C GLY A 63 6.67 1.52 -21.24
N ASP A 64 6.48 2.56 -20.42
CA ASP A 64 7.29 2.73 -19.20
C ASP A 64 7.14 1.56 -18.22
N VAL A 65 5.94 1.01 -18.11
CA VAL A 65 5.66 -0.14 -17.24
C VAL A 65 6.19 -1.46 -17.83
N LEU A 66 6.00 -1.69 -19.12
CA LEU A 66 6.41 -2.94 -19.78
C LEU A 66 7.92 -3.01 -20.04
N GLU A 67 8.56 -1.88 -20.31
CA GLU A 67 10.01 -1.76 -20.55
C GLU A 67 10.82 -1.58 -19.26
N GLY A 68 10.14 -1.39 -18.11
CA GLY A 68 10.79 -1.23 -16.81
C GLY A 68 11.46 0.13 -16.61
N LYS A 69 11.04 1.17 -17.31
CA LYS A 69 11.49 2.56 -17.06
C LYS A 69 10.86 3.08 -15.78
N GLY A 70 11.58 2.89 -14.67
CA GLY A 70 11.08 3.19 -13.33
C GLY A 70 10.72 4.67 -13.08
N GLY A 71 11.33 5.62 -13.78
CA GLY A 71 11.15 7.06 -13.52
C GLY A 71 9.70 7.55 -13.69
N GLY A 72 9.06 7.21 -14.81
CA GLY A 72 7.65 7.59 -15.05
C GLY A 72 6.69 6.87 -14.12
N VAL A 73 6.93 5.57 -13.90
CA VAL A 73 6.10 4.73 -13.03
C VAL A 73 6.14 5.25 -11.58
N TYR A 74 7.32 5.61 -11.08
CA TYR A 74 7.47 6.16 -9.73
C TYR A 74 6.67 7.45 -9.53
N GLY A 75 6.68 8.36 -10.52
CA GLY A 75 5.89 9.60 -10.45
C GLY A 75 4.39 9.34 -10.32
N THR A 76 3.84 8.40 -11.11
CA THR A 76 2.44 8.00 -11.00
C THR A 76 2.14 7.38 -9.63
N LEU A 77 3.01 6.48 -9.17
CA LEU A 77 2.85 5.80 -7.89
C LEU A 77 2.89 6.77 -6.71
N GLN A 78 3.78 7.75 -6.74
CA GLN A 78 3.88 8.77 -5.70
C GLN A 78 2.58 9.57 -5.56
N VAL A 79 2.02 10.03 -6.68
CA VAL A 79 0.74 10.76 -6.67
C VAL A 79 -0.40 9.83 -6.24
N LEU A 80 -0.45 8.61 -6.77
CA LEU A 80 -1.49 7.64 -6.42
C LEU A 80 -1.48 7.30 -4.92
N LEU A 81 -0.30 7.07 -4.33
CA LEU A 81 -0.14 6.78 -2.91
C LEU A 81 -0.48 7.97 -2.01
N SER A 82 -0.26 9.20 -2.47
CA SER A 82 -0.68 10.40 -1.73
C SER A 82 -2.21 10.51 -1.58
N MET A 83 -2.96 9.78 -2.41
CA MET A 83 -4.43 9.70 -2.37
C MET A 83 -4.94 8.46 -1.62
N ALA A 84 -4.05 7.63 -1.07
CA ALA A 84 -4.43 6.42 -0.36
C ALA A 84 -5.13 6.78 0.97
N PRO A 85 -6.14 6.00 1.40
CA PRO A 85 -6.69 6.13 2.74
C PRO A 85 -5.60 5.80 3.77
N PRO A 86 -5.65 6.41 4.97
CA PRO A 86 -4.73 6.07 6.05
C PRO A 86 -4.82 4.56 6.35
N THR A 87 -3.67 3.91 6.43
CA THR A 87 -3.55 2.45 6.58
C THR A 87 -4.08 1.93 7.92
N LEU A 88 -4.17 2.81 8.93
CA LEU A 88 -4.78 2.52 10.22
C LEU A 88 -5.98 3.45 10.43
N SER A 89 -7.07 2.90 10.96
CA SER A 89 -8.14 3.75 11.47
C SER A 89 -7.56 4.61 12.61
N PRO A 90 -7.87 5.92 12.64
CA PRO A 90 -7.35 6.81 13.68
C PRO A 90 -7.76 6.34 15.09
N SER A 91 -8.91 5.67 15.20
CA SER A 91 -9.37 5.06 16.45
C SER A 91 -8.45 3.94 16.95
N LEU A 92 -8.02 3.02 16.08
CA LEU A 92 -7.15 1.91 16.45
C LEU A 92 -5.76 2.41 16.85
N GLN A 93 -5.24 3.42 16.14
CA GLN A 93 -3.95 4.02 16.46
C GLN A 93 -3.96 4.67 17.85
N VAL A 94 -5.02 5.42 18.18
CA VAL A 94 -5.19 6.05 19.51
C VAL A 94 -5.35 4.99 20.60
N GLN A 95 -6.13 3.94 20.35
CA GLN A 95 -6.32 2.86 21.31
C GLN A 95 -5.02 2.09 21.60
N MET A 96 -4.24 1.77 20.56
CA MET A 96 -2.94 1.10 20.71
C MET A 96 -1.94 1.98 21.46
N ALA A 97 -1.88 3.28 21.15
CA ALA A 97 -1.03 4.22 21.87
C ALA A 97 -1.44 4.35 23.35
N GLY A 98 -2.74 4.45 23.63
CA GLY A 98 -3.27 4.51 24.99
C GLY A 98 -2.95 3.26 25.81
N PHE A 99 -3.13 2.08 25.21
CA PHE A 99 -2.76 0.80 25.85
C PHE A 99 -1.27 0.73 26.16
N ALA A 100 -0.41 1.13 25.21
CA ALA A 100 1.04 1.16 25.42
C ALA A 100 1.43 2.11 26.55
N LEU A 101 0.88 3.33 26.59
CA LEU A 101 1.17 4.31 27.65
C LEU A 101 0.70 3.81 29.03
N PHE A 102 -0.47 3.20 29.11
CA PHE A 102 -0.98 2.59 30.34
C PHE A 102 -0.09 1.44 30.82
N TYR A 103 0.30 0.54 29.91
CA TYR A 103 1.18 -0.57 30.26
C TYR A 103 2.54 -0.09 30.80
N LEU A 104 3.15 0.89 30.10
CA LEU A 104 4.44 1.46 30.52
C LEU A 104 4.35 2.16 31.88
N SER A 105 3.27 2.88 32.16
CA SER A 105 3.11 3.56 33.46
C SER A 105 2.95 2.54 34.60
N VAL A 106 2.15 1.48 34.40
CA VAL A 106 1.98 0.40 35.37
C VAL A 106 3.31 -0.32 35.62
N MET A 107 4.03 -0.69 34.56
CA MET A 107 5.32 -1.39 34.71
C MET A 107 6.38 -0.51 35.38
N SER A 108 6.41 0.79 35.08
CA SER A 108 7.31 1.73 35.76
C SER A 108 6.97 1.86 37.25
N ALA A 109 5.68 1.92 37.61
CA ALA A 109 5.25 1.99 39.00
C ALA A 109 5.61 0.72 39.76
N LEU A 110 5.34 -0.45 39.17
CA LEU A 110 5.72 -1.75 39.74
C LEU A 110 7.23 -1.86 39.92
N CYS A 111 8.01 -1.41 38.93
CA CYS A 111 9.47 -1.38 39.01
C CYS A 111 9.97 -0.46 40.15
N ALA A 112 9.41 0.74 40.26
CA ALA A 112 9.75 1.66 41.35
C ALA A 112 9.41 1.08 42.72
N ILE A 113 8.22 0.49 42.88
CA ILE A 113 7.80 -0.18 44.12
C ILE A 113 8.75 -1.34 44.46
N TYR A 114 9.09 -2.16 43.47
CA TYR A 114 10.04 -3.26 43.65
C TYR A 114 11.41 -2.77 44.10
N VAL A 115 11.97 -1.75 43.46
CA VAL A 115 13.26 -1.17 43.83
C VAL A 115 13.22 -0.57 45.24
N HIS A 116 12.15 0.14 45.60
CA HIS A 116 11.97 0.66 46.96
C HIS A 116 11.92 -0.46 48.01
N LEU A 117 11.16 -1.51 47.76
CA LEU A 117 11.08 -2.66 48.67
C LEU A 117 12.42 -3.38 48.80
N ALA A 118 13.13 -3.59 47.68
CA ALA A 118 14.44 -4.23 47.67
C ALA A 118 15.53 -3.40 48.37
N LEU A 119 15.42 -2.07 48.36
CA LEU A 119 16.35 -1.18 49.06
C LEU A 119 16.10 -1.13 50.58
N HIS A 120 14.86 -1.39 51.01
CA HIS A 120 14.43 -1.36 52.40
C HIS A 120 14.35 -2.76 53.05
N ALA A 121 14.72 -3.81 52.33
CA ALA A 121 14.87 -5.18 52.82
C ALA A 121 16.33 -5.47 53.19
#